data_AF-A0A537TYQ0-F1
#
_entry.id   AF-A0A537TYQ0-F1
#
_cell.length_a   1.000
_cell.length_b   1.000
_cell.length_c   1.000
_cell.angle_alpha   90.00
_cell.angle_beta   90.00
_cell.angle_gamma   90.00
#
_symmetry.space_group_name_H-M   'P 1'
#
loop_
_entity.id
_entity.type
_entity.pdbx_description
1 polymer ?
#
loop_
_entity_poly.entity_id
_entity_poly.type
_entity_poly.pdbx_seq_one_letter_code
_entity_poly.pdbx_strand_id
1 'polypeptide(L)' 'MSKRRGRSFAQLATAAITAAACLAAAAHGQESYPSRLITVVAPITAGTAIDILARLYADKLAKRFGQQVVVANRPGAGGL' A
#
# COMPACT_ATOMS: atom_id res chain seq x y z
N MET A 1 -49.17 -29.55 9.43
CA MET A 1 -47.97 -29.33 10.28
C MET A 1 -46.63 -29.33 9.49
N SER A 2 -46.50 -28.70 8.29
CA SER A 2 -45.26 -28.79 7.48
C SER A 2 -44.46 -27.47 7.30
N LYS A 3 -45.04 -26.28 7.55
CA LYS A 3 -44.40 -24.98 7.24
C LYS A 3 -43.16 -24.63 8.10
N ARG A 4 -42.86 -25.36 9.19
CA ARG A 4 -41.71 -25.06 10.07
C ARG A 4 -40.36 -25.43 9.45
N ARG A 5 -40.29 -26.52 8.66
CA ARG A 5 -39.02 -26.99 8.06
C ARG A 5 -38.47 -26.04 6.98
N GLY A 6 -39.34 -25.41 6.20
CA GLY A 6 -38.93 -24.46 5.15
C GLY A 6 -38.41 -23.13 5.69
N ARG A 7 -38.93 -22.66 6.85
CA ARG A 7 -38.46 -21.42 7.49
C ARG A 7 -37.08 -21.59 8.11
N SER A 8 -36.81 -22.74 8.74
CA SER A 8 -35.48 -23.04 9.30
C SER A 8 -34.40 -23.11 8.22
N PHE A 9 -34.71 -23.68 7.05
CA PHE A 9 -33.77 -23.75 5.94
C PHE A 9 -33.49 -22.37 5.32
N ALA A 10 -34.53 -21.55 5.18
CA ALA A 10 -34.37 -20.17 4.72
C ALA A 10 -33.54 -19.32 5.71
N GLN A 11 -33.75 -19.47 7.01
CA GLN A 11 -32.97 -18.78 8.05
C GLN A 11 -31.49 -19.20 8.06
N LEU A 12 -31.22 -20.49 7.87
CA LEU A 12 -29.85 -21.02 7.76
C LEU A 12 -29.15 -20.51 6.50
N ALA A 13 -29.85 -20.45 5.37
CA ALA A 13 -29.30 -19.92 4.12
C ALA A 13 -28.98 -18.42 4.23
N THR A 14 -29.86 -17.62 4.84
CA THR A 14 -29.58 -16.20 5.06
C THR A 14 -28.37 -16.02 5.97
N ALA A 15 -28.27 -16.74 7.09
CA ALA A 15 -27.13 -16.65 7.99
C ALA A 15 -25.80 -17.02 7.33
N ALA A 16 -25.80 -18.05 6.47
CA ALA A 16 -24.62 -18.44 5.71
C ALA A 16 -24.16 -17.36 4.71
N ILE A 17 -25.10 -16.71 4.02
CA ILE A 17 -24.80 -15.61 3.08
C ILE A 17 -24.22 -14.40 3.84
N THR A 18 -24.79 -14.03 4.98
CA THR A 18 -24.28 -12.91 5.78
C THR A 18 -22.88 -13.20 6.33
N ALA A 19 -22.62 -14.43 6.78
CA ALA A 19 -21.31 -14.84 7.27
C ALA A 19 -20.24 -14.81 6.16
N ALA A 20 -20.58 -15.25 4.95
CA ALA A 20 -19.68 -15.19 3.80
C ALA A 20 -19.36 -13.74 3.37
N ALA A 21 -20.33 -12.83 3.43
CA ALA A 21 -20.13 -11.42 3.12
C ALA A 21 -19.19 -10.72 4.13
N CYS A 22 -19.29 -11.05 5.42
CA CYS A 22 -18.37 -10.53 6.43
C CYS A 22 -16.93 -11.03 6.24
N LEU A 23 -16.74 -12.28 5.80
CA LEU A 23 -15.41 -12.82 5.51
C LEU A 23 -14.77 -12.17 4.28
N ALA A 24 -15.55 -11.81 3.26
CA ALA A 24 -15.06 -11.13 2.06
C ALA A 24 -14.56 -9.70 2.34
N ALA A 25 -15.15 -9.01 3.32
CA ALA A 25 -14.73 -7.66 3.73
C ALA A 25 -13.38 -7.63 4.47
N ALA A 26 -12.92 -8.76 5.02
CA ALA A 26 -11.64 -8.85 5.72
C ALA A 26 -10.43 -8.99 4.78
N ALA A 27 -10.64 -9.16 3.48
CA ALA A 27 -9.58 -9.26 2.49
C ALA A 27 -9.04 -7.87 2.11
N HIS A 28 -8.29 -7.24 3.01
CA HIS A 28 -7.42 -6.12 2.65
C HIS A 28 -6.22 -6.68 1.88
N GLY A 29 -6.31 -6.70 0.55
CA GLY A 29 -5.15 -6.92 -0.32
C GLY A 29 -4.06 -5.88 -0.02
N GLN A 30 -2.80 -6.20 -0.37
CA GLN A 30 -1.72 -5.21 -0.29
C GLN A 30 -2.14 -3.94 -1.02
N GLU A 31 -2.16 -2.84 -0.28
CA GLU A 31 -2.45 -1.52 -0.81
C GLU A 31 -1.53 -1.25 -2.01
N SER A 32 -2.07 -0.71 -3.11
CA SER A 32 -1.27 -0.50 -4.32
C SER A 32 -0.07 0.39 -4.00
N TYR A 33 1.14 -0.08 -4.33
CA TYR A 33 2.33 0.70 -4.11
C TYR A 33 2.30 1.97 -4.98
N PRO A 34 2.63 3.15 -4.43
CA PRO A 34 3.07 3.41 -3.06
C PRO A 34 1.91 3.85 -2.16
N SER A 35 1.78 3.22 -0.99
CA SER A 35 0.82 3.63 0.05
C SER A 35 1.32 4.75 0.95
N ARG A 36 2.61 5.09 0.87
CA ARG A 36 3.27 6.12 1.67
C ARG A 36 4.31 6.86 0.82
N LEU A 37 4.76 8.00 1.35
CA LEU A 37 5.94 8.73 0.86
C LEU A 37 7.10 7.78 0.56
N ILE A 38 7.73 7.95 -0.61
CA ILE A 38 8.95 7.21 -0.98
C ILE A 38 10.17 8.00 -0.48
N THR A 39 11.10 7.33 0.20
CA THR A 39 12.39 7.93 0.61
C THR A 39 13.54 7.27 -0.13
N VAL A 40 14.28 8.06 -0.89
CA VAL A 40 15.53 7.65 -1.56
C VAL A 40 16.67 7.94 -0.59
N VAL A 41 17.31 6.89 -0.07
CA VAL A 41 18.47 7.03 0.81
C VAL A 41 19.73 7.07 -0.03
N ALA A 42 20.44 8.20 0.00
CA ALA A 42 21.65 8.40 -0.77
C ALA A 42 22.86 8.48 0.19
N PRO A 43 23.84 7.55 0.12
CA PRO A 43 25.02 7.55 0.98
C PRO A 43 26.10 8.52 0.45
N ILE A 44 25.66 9.71 0.05
CA ILE A 44 26.49 10.74 -0.58
C ILE A 44 26.26 12.07 0.11
N THR A 45 27.24 12.96 0.01
CA THR A 45 27.09 14.35 0.47
C THR A 45 26.02 15.08 -0.35
N ALA A 46 25.19 15.88 0.33
CA ALA A 46 24.17 16.69 -0.31
C ALA A 46 24.82 17.78 -1.20
N GLY A 47 24.18 18.11 -2.32
CA GLY A 47 24.69 19.11 -3.27
C GLY A 47 25.78 18.62 -4.22
N THR A 48 26.18 17.35 -4.15
CA THR A 48 27.02 16.71 -5.18
C THR A 48 26.25 16.56 -6.49
N ALA A 49 26.97 16.37 -7.61
CA ALA A 49 26.32 16.07 -8.90
C ALA A 49 25.38 14.85 -8.82
N ILE A 50 25.74 13.85 -8.00
CA ILE A 50 24.94 12.65 -7.78
C ILE A 50 23.66 12.99 -6.99
N ASP A 51 23.72 13.86 -5.98
CA ASP A 51 22.53 14.32 -5.24
C ASP A 51 21.56 15.09 -6.13
N ILE A 52 22.08 15.95 -7.01
CA ILE A 52 21.26 16.68 -7.98
C ILE A 52 20.54 15.71 -8.92
N LEU A 53 21.23 14.68 -9.42
CA LEU A 53 20.60 13.64 -10.24
C LEU A 53 19.57 12.85 -9.44
N ALA A 54 19.85 12.50 -8.19
CA ALA A 54 18.90 11.79 -7.33
C ALA A 54 17.61 12.60 -7.13
N ARG A 55 17.70 13.92 -6.96
CA ARG A 55 16.54 14.83 -6.86
C ARG A 55 15.77 14.91 -8.17
N LEU A 56 16.47 14.99 -9.31
CA LEU A 56 15.82 14.95 -10.62
C LEU A 56 15.04 13.64 -10.85
N TYR A 57 15.60 12.51 -10.43
CA TYR A 57 14.89 11.24 -10.48
C TYR A 57 13.71 11.19 -9.51
N ALA A 58 13.87 11.71 -8.28
CA ALA A 58 12.80 11.79 -7.30
C ALA A 58 11.58 12.56 -7.86
N ASP A 59 11.80 13.69 -8.55
CA ASP A 59 10.72 14.46 -9.18
C ASP A 59 9.99 13.67 -10.27
N LYS A 60 10.72 12.92 -11.09
CA LYS A 60 10.11 12.06 -12.13
C LYS A 60 9.34 10.89 -11.52
N LEU A 61 9.87 10.28 -10.48
CA LEU A 61 9.20 9.20 -9.75
C LEU A 61 7.94 9.72 -9.05
N ALA A 62 7.99 10.93 -8.49
CA ALA A 62 6.82 11.55 -7.89
C ALA A 62 5.68 11.74 -8.88
N LYS A 63 6.00 12.21 -10.10
CA LYS A 63 5.03 12.33 -11.20
C LYS A 63 4.47 10.98 -11.64
N ARG A 64 5.31 9.94 -11.68
CA ARG A 64 4.90 8.59 -12.10
C ARG A 64 3.99 7.91 -11.08
N PHE A 65 4.29 8.07 -9.80
CA PHE A 65 3.58 7.38 -8.72
C PHE A 65 2.46 8.20 -8.09
N GLY A 66 2.35 9.50 -8.39
CA GLY A 66 1.38 10.39 -7.75
C GLY A 66 1.61 10.57 -6.24
N GLN A 67 2.78 10.17 -5.75
CA GLN A 67 3.19 10.21 -4.35
C GLN A 67 4.47 11.03 -4.23
N GLN A 68 4.66 11.69 -3.09
CA GLN A 68 5.88 12.44 -2.87
C GLN A 68 7.09 11.49 -2.76
N VAL A 69 8.23 11.93 -3.32
CA VAL A 69 9.51 11.21 -3.24
C VAL A 69 10.55 12.17 -2.68
N VAL A 70 11.18 11.81 -1.57
CA VAL A 70 12.19 12.63 -0.89
C VAL A 70 13.56 11.99 -0.95
N VAL A 71 14.61 12.80 -1.08
CA VAL A 71 16.00 12.34 -1.01
C VAL A 71 16.53 12.61 0.40
N ALA A 72 16.98 11.55 1.08
CA ALA A 72 17.59 11.61 2.40
C ALA A 72 19.07 11.21 2.30
N ASN A 73 19.94 12.21 2.38
CA ASN A 73 21.39 12.00 2.37
C ASN A 73 21.85 11.46 3.74
N ARG A 74 22.55 10.33 3.74
CA ARG A 74 23.16 9.71 4.93
C ARG A 74 24.64 9.40 4.66
N PRO A 75 25.52 10.42 4.67
CA PRO A 75 26.94 10.22 4.38
C PRO A 75 27.61 9.39 5.50
N GLY A 76 28.51 8.47 5.11
CA GLY A 76 29.26 7.60 6.03
C GLY A 76 29.95 6.43 5.33
N ALA A 77 30.90 5.79 6.02
CA ALA A 77 31.63 4.57 5.60
C ALA A 77 32.45 4.62 4.28
N GLY A 78 32.73 5.82 3.75
CA GLY A 78 33.47 6.03 2.49
C GLY A 78 32.67 6.76 1.41
N GLY A 79 31.43 7.15 1.70
CA GLY A 79 30.61 7.99 0.84
C GLY A 79 31.23 9.36 0.58
N LEU A 80 31.49 9.66 -0.70
CA LEU A 80 31.77 11.02 -1.18
C LEU A 80 30.56 11.93 -0.96
#